data_AF-A0A9D4ZP45-F1
#
_entry.id   AF-A0A9D4ZP45-F1
#
_cell.length_a   1.000
_cell.length_b   1.000
_cell.length_c   1.000
_cell.angle_alpha   90.00
_cell.angle_beta   90.00
_cell.angle_gamma   90.00
#
_symmetry.space_group_name_H-M   'P 1'
#
loop_
_entity.id
_entity.type
_entity.pdbx_description
1 polymer ?
#
loop_
_entity_poly.entity_id
_entity_poly.type
_entity_poly.pdbx_seq_one_letter_code
_entity_poly.pdbx_strand_id
1 'polypeptide(L)'
;MSKFGNGMPILEKLDGSSFMVWKMIMVILYCSQLVELACGSQQTDLPYYFVFLHYFCFGNSFLLNCEGGFFNAIMSFPANYPNSPPTVRFTSEMWHPNVYPDGRVCISILHAPGDDPNGYELASERWSPVHTVETILLSIIAMLSSPNDESPANIDAAKEWRDSRDDFKRKVSRIVRRSQEAF
;
A
#
# COMPACT_ATOMS: atom_id res chain seq x y z
N MET A 1 -44.94 26.95 -7.97
CA MET A 1 -44.03 27.15 -9.13
C MET A 1 -42.60 26.89 -8.62
N SER A 2 -42.13 25.63 -8.56
CA SER A 2 -41.22 24.97 -9.55
C SER A 2 -40.00 25.85 -9.91
N LYS A 3 -38.73 25.43 -9.73
CA LYS A 3 -38.10 24.14 -10.05
C LYS A 3 -36.87 23.81 -9.16
N PHE A 4 -36.62 22.50 -9.07
CA PHE A 4 -35.42 21.80 -8.61
C PHE A 4 -34.16 22.12 -9.44
N GLY A 5 -32.99 22.02 -8.80
CA GLY A 5 -31.68 21.79 -9.42
C GLY A 5 -30.77 21.09 -8.40
N ASN A 6 -30.45 19.82 -8.68
CA ASN A 6 -29.79 18.87 -7.79
C ASN A 6 -28.31 19.19 -7.54
N GLY A 7 -27.86 19.00 -6.29
CA GLY A 7 -26.45 19.13 -5.88
C GLY A 7 -26.17 18.62 -4.46
N MET A 8 -26.66 17.42 -4.15
CA MET A 8 -26.18 16.42 -3.18
C MET A 8 -25.70 16.84 -1.76
N PRO A 9 -26.37 16.37 -0.69
CA PRO A 9 -25.78 16.26 0.65
C PRO A 9 -25.21 14.85 0.89
N ILE A 10 -23.88 14.70 1.02
CA ILE A 10 -23.22 13.44 1.46
C ILE A 10 -22.48 13.67 2.79
N LEU A 11 -23.17 14.17 3.82
CA LEU A 11 -22.56 14.34 5.15
C LEU A 11 -23.36 13.74 6.31
N GLU A 12 -24.46 13.04 6.03
CA GLU A 12 -25.17 12.27 7.07
C GLU A 12 -25.46 10.86 6.57
N LYS A 13 -24.50 9.96 6.81
CA LYS A 13 -24.60 8.51 7.03
C LYS A 13 -23.22 7.89 6.78
N LEU A 14 -22.31 8.09 7.72
CA LEU A 14 -20.98 7.48 7.66
C LEU A 14 -20.90 6.45 8.79
N ASP A 15 -21.09 5.19 8.40
CA ASP A 15 -20.86 4.02 9.25
C ASP A 15 -19.36 3.83 9.53
N GLY A 16 -19.01 2.82 10.34
CA GLY A 16 -17.66 2.55 10.83
C GLY A 16 -16.54 2.48 9.76
N SER A 17 -16.88 2.37 8.48
CA SER A 17 -15.95 2.45 7.36
C SER A 17 -15.26 3.83 7.25
N SER A 18 -15.95 4.90 7.62
CA SER A 18 -15.42 6.26 7.52
C SER A 18 -14.34 6.57 8.57
N PHE A 19 -14.36 5.88 9.71
CA PHE A 19 -13.35 6.05 10.75
C PHE A 19 -12.00 5.41 10.35
N MET A 20 -12.05 4.31 9.60
CA MET A 20 -10.87 3.68 9.01
C MET A 20 -10.22 4.58 7.96
N VAL A 21 -11.03 5.20 7.09
CA VAL A 21 -10.57 6.18 6.10
C VAL A 21 -9.87 7.36 6.78
N TRP A 22 -10.47 7.93 7.84
CA TRP A 22 -9.86 9.04 8.58
C TRP A 22 -8.55 8.66 9.29
N LYS A 23 -8.38 7.41 9.76
CA LYS A 23 -7.13 6.94 10.36
C LYS A 23 -6.06 6.59 9.32
N MET A 24 -6.45 6.06 8.17
CA MET A 24 -5.57 5.90 6.99
C MET A 24 -5.02 7.26 6.57
N ILE A 25 -5.89 8.27 6.51
CA ILE A 25 -5.50 9.67 6.26
C ILE A 25 -4.49 10.16 7.33
N MET A 26 -4.64 9.80 8.62
CA MET A 26 -3.67 10.20 9.65
C MET A 26 -2.29 9.53 9.51
N VAL A 27 -2.22 8.24 9.14
CA VAL A 27 -0.94 7.55 8.86
C VAL A 27 -0.26 8.15 7.63
N ILE A 28 -1.05 8.49 6.61
CA ILE A 28 -0.58 9.16 5.39
C ILE A 28 -0.10 10.57 5.71
N LEU A 29 -0.84 11.35 6.51
CA LEU A 29 -0.44 12.70 6.91
C LEU A 29 0.83 12.66 7.74
N TYR A 30 1.00 11.70 8.64
CA TYR A 30 2.23 11.54 9.43
C TYR A 30 3.42 11.10 8.55
N CYS A 31 3.22 10.15 7.63
CA CYS A 31 4.25 9.78 6.64
C CYS A 31 4.58 10.94 5.69
N SER A 32 3.58 11.70 5.25
CA SER A 32 3.73 12.87 4.37
C SER A 32 4.48 13.99 5.09
N GLN A 33 4.17 14.26 6.37
CA GLN A 33 4.93 15.22 7.18
C GLN A 33 6.36 14.77 7.45
N LEU A 34 6.62 13.46 7.62
CA LEU A 34 7.98 12.93 7.73
C LEU A 34 8.75 13.04 6.41
N VAL A 35 8.09 12.83 5.27
CA VAL A 35 8.65 13.05 3.93
C VAL A 35 8.96 14.54 3.71
N GLU A 36 8.07 15.45 4.11
CA GLU A 36 8.31 16.90 4.05
C GLU A 36 9.43 17.36 4.98
N LEU A 37 9.52 16.81 6.21
CA LEU A 37 10.62 17.09 7.14
C LEU A 37 11.97 16.59 6.60
N ALA A 38 12.00 15.44 5.91
CA ALA A 38 13.18 14.97 5.20
C ALA A 38 13.52 15.84 3.97
N CYS A 39 12.52 16.49 3.37
CA CYS A 39 12.69 17.41 2.24
C CYS A 39 13.08 18.85 2.68
N GLY A 40 12.83 19.22 3.93
CA GLY A 40 13.11 20.54 4.51
C GLY A 40 14.57 20.74 4.97
N SER A 41 15.36 19.68 5.06
CA SER A 41 16.82 19.78 5.16
C SER A 41 17.40 19.74 3.74
N GLN A 42 18.17 20.77 3.38
CA GLN A 42 18.96 20.79 2.15
C GLN A 42 19.92 19.58 2.11
N GLN A 43 19.48 18.46 1.55
CA GLN A 43 20.35 17.37 1.10
C GLN A 43 19.72 16.71 -0.13
N THR A 44 19.70 17.48 -1.22
CA THR A 44 19.55 16.96 -2.58
C THR A 44 20.78 16.11 -2.90
N ASP A 45 20.80 14.82 -2.57
CA ASP A 45 21.79 13.86 -3.12
C ASP A 45 21.53 12.36 -2.78
N LEU A 46 20.45 12.00 -2.07
CA LEU A 46 20.14 10.59 -1.79
C LEU A 46 18.97 10.11 -2.66
N PRO A 47 19.16 9.13 -3.57
CA PRO A 47 18.09 8.62 -4.45
C PRO A 47 17.08 7.69 -3.73
N TYR A 48 17.13 7.63 -2.39
CA TYR A 48 16.37 6.71 -1.55
C TYR A 48 15.59 7.50 -0.51
N TYR A 49 14.26 7.39 -0.54
CA TYR A 49 13.42 7.82 0.58
C TYR A 49 13.09 6.58 1.42
N PHE A 50 13.42 6.64 2.71
CA PHE A 50 13.00 5.63 3.67
C PHE A 50 11.55 5.89 4.06
N VAL A 51 10.68 4.90 3.83
CA VAL A 51 9.27 4.98 4.22
C VAL A 51 9.02 3.99 5.34
N PHE A 52 8.76 4.52 6.53
CA PHE A 52 8.28 3.73 7.66
C PHE A 52 6.77 3.53 7.52
N LEU A 53 6.33 2.32 7.17
CA LEU A 53 4.91 2.01 7.15
C LEU A 53 4.50 1.48 8.52
N HIS A 54 4.04 2.39 9.39
CA HIS A 54 3.41 2.01 10.64
C HIS A 54 1.97 1.58 10.36
N TYR A 55 1.77 0.27 10.23
CA TYR A 55 0.46 -0.29 9.93
C TYR A 55 -0.35 -0.48 11.23
N PHE A 56 -0.84 0.63 11.77
CA PHE A 56 -1.80 0.61 12.88
C PHE A 56 -3.22 0.47 12.35
N CYS A 57 -3.61 -0.75 11.99
CA CYS A 57 -5.05 -1.04 11.95
C CYS A 57 -5.53 -1.21 13.40
N PHE A 58 -6.54 -0.45 13.78
CA PHE A 58 -7.26 -0.63 15.05
C PHE A 58 -8.70 -0.94 14.70
N GLY A 59 -9.07 -2.22 14.76
CA GLY A 59 -10.45 -2.65 14.64
C GLY A 59 -10.53 -4.13 14.27
N ASN A 60 -11.32 -4.88 15.04
CA ASN A 60 -11.64 -6.31 14.90
C ASN A 60 -12.27 -6.70 13.54
N SER A 61 -11.64 -6.35 12.44
CA SER A 61 -11.99 -6.82 11.12
C SER A 61 -11.18 -8.09 10.88
N PHE A 62 -11.86 -9.23 11.06
CA PHE A 62 -11.43 -10.61 10.82
C PHE A 62 -10.76 -10.88 9.44
N LEU A 63 -10.62 -9.83 8.62
CA LEU A 63 -10.15 -9.81 7.24
C LEU A 63 -8.69 -9.36 7.11
N LEU A 64 -8.11 -8.71 8.14
CA LEU A 64 -6.78 -8.10 8.05
C LEU A 64 -5.70 -8.94 8.74
N ASN A 65 -4.83 -9.58 7.97
CA ASN A 65 -3.85 -10.52 8.54
C ASN A 65 -2.59 -9.83 9.10
N CYS A 66 -2.37 -8.55 8.77
CA CYS A 66 -1.17 -7.78 9.13
C CYS A 66 -1.39 -6.75 10.26
N GLU A 67 -2.51 -6.85 11.00
CA GLU A 67 -2.88 -5.87 12.03
C GLU A 67 -1.80 -5.69 13.10
N GLY A 68 -1.39 -4.44 13.35
CA GLY A 68 -0.40 -4.09 14.39
C GLY A 68 1.06 -4.35 14.02
N GLY A 69 1.37 -4.65 12.76
CA GLY A 69 2.74 -4.85 12.30
C GLY A 69 3.50 -3.55 11.96
N PHE A 70 4.82 -3.57 12.16
CA PHE A 70 5.73 -2.48 11.82
C PHE A 70 6.59 -2.87 10.61
N PHE A 71 6.22 -2.40 9.42
CA PHE A 71 6.85 -2.83 8.18
C PHE A 71 7.68 -1.70 7.57
N ASN A 72 8.99 -1.92 7.50
CA ASN A 72 9.91 -0.97 6.90
C ASN A 72 9.99 -1.23 5.39
N ALA A 73 9.95 -0.15 4.62
CA ALA A 73 10.10 -0.21 3.18
C ALA A 73 11.01 0.92 2.66
N ILE A 74 11.66 0.64 1.53
CA ILE A 74 12.44 1.63 0.79
C ILE A 74 11.70 1.93 -0.49
N MET A 75 11.49 3.22 -0.76
CA MET A 75 10.97 3.72 -2.03
C MET A 75 12.11 4.42 -2.78
N SER A 76 12.46 3.88 -3.95
CA SER A 76 13.52 4.40 -4.81
C SER A 76 12.92 5.04 -6.04
N PHE A 77 13.31 6.28 -6.32
CA PHE A 77 12.79 7.04 -7.45
C PHE A 77 13.76 6.97 -8.62
N PRO A 78 13.27 6.74 -9.85
CA PRO A 78 14.14 6.76 -11.02
C PRO A 78 14.53 8.21 -11.37
N ALA A 79 15.63 8.38 -12.10
CA ALA A 79 16.12 9.70 -12.52
C ALA A 79 15.13 10.47 -13.42
N ASN A 80 14.19 9.76 -14.06
CA ASN A 80 13.17 10.34 -14.93
C ASN A 80 11.79 10.43 -14.24
N TYR A 81 11.71 10.28 -12.91
CA TYR A 81 10.47 10.54 -12.17
C TYR A 81 9.95 11.97 -12.45
N PRO A 82 8.63 12.18 -12.66
CA PRO A 82 7.52 11.23 -12.53
C PRO A 82 7.13 10.48 -13.82
N ASN A 83 7.94 10.52 -14.88
CA ASN A 83 7.62 9.80 -16.13
C ASN A 83 7.69 8.27 -15.97
N SER A 84 8.47 7.78 -15.01
CA SER A 84 8.48 6.37 -14.62
C SER A 84 8.20 6.22 -13.12
N PRO A 85 7.57 5.09 -12.72
CA PRO A 85 7.20 4.87 -11.34
C PRO A 85 8.44 4.66 -10.45
N PRO A 86 8.35 4.98 -9.16
CA PRO A 86 9.32 4.51 -8.18
C PRO A 86 9.23 2.97 -8.01
N THR A 87 10.26 2.37 -7.44
CA THR A 87 10.21 0.98 -6.97
C THR A 87 10.05 0.94 -5.46
N VAL A 88 9.25 -0.01 -4.96
CA VAL A 88 9.07 -0.21 -3.51
C VAL A 88 9.54 -1.59 -3.10
N ARG A 89 10.31 -1.67 -2.02
CA ARG A 89 10.80 -2.92 -1.45
C ARG A 89 10.68 -2.91 0.07
N PHE A 90 9.98 -3.89 0.64
CA PHE A 90 10.01 -4.14 2.07
C PHE A 90 11.40 -4.61 2.49
N THR A 91 11.94 -4.00 3.54
CA THR A 91 13.17 -4.45 4.21
C THR A 91 12.86 -5.36 5.40
N SER A 92 11.65 -5.25 5.96
CA SER A 92 11.10 -6.22 6.89
C SER A 92 10.75 -7.53 6.18
N GLU A 93 10.77 -8.63 6.93
CA GLU A 93 10.25 -9.92 6.46
C GLU A 93 8.76 -9.81 6.11
N MET A 94 8.36 -10.37 4.96
CA MET A 94 6.99 -10.33 4.46
C MET A 94 6.56 -11.70 3.92
N TRP A 95 5.29 -12.04 4.14
CA TRP A 95 4.64 -13.19 3.51
C TRP A 95 3.32 -12.72 2.89
N HIS A 96 3.35 -12.44 1.58
CA HIS A 96 2.22 -11.82 0.89
C HIS A 96 2.17 -12.20 -0.59
N PRO A 97 1.00 -12.48 -1.19
CA PRO A 97 0.87 -12.85 -2.60
C PRO A 97 1.49 -11.86 -3.59
N ASN A 98 1.39 -10.55 -3.32
CA ASN A 98 1.90 -9.48 -4.18
C ASN A 98 3.27 -8.92 -3.74
N VAL A 99 4.00 -9.63 -2.87
CA VAL A 99 5.36 -9.25 -2.46
C VAL A 99 6.30 -10.39 -2.82
N TYR A 100 7.31 -10.11 -3.63
CA TYR A 100 8.33 -11.08 -3.99
C TYR A 100 9.13 -11.54 -2.76
N PRO A 101 9.77 -12.73 -2.79
CA PRO A 101 10.62 -13.20 -1.69
C PRO A 101 11.77 -12.26 -1.31
N ASP A 102 12.20 -11.39 -2.23
CA ASP A 102 13.21 -10.35 -2.01
C ASP A 102 12.65 -9.03 -1.44
N GLY A 103 11.34 -9.00 -1.15
CA GLY A 103 10.62 -7.86 -0.58
C GLY A 103 10.06 -6.88 -1.61
N ARG A 104 10.33 -7.04 -2.92
CA ARG A 104 9.79 -6.12 -3.93
C ARG A 104 8.27 -6.20 -3.98
N VAL A 105 7.61 -5.04 -4.08
CA VAL A 105 6.16 -4.94 -4.18
C VAL A 105 5.73 -4.97 -5.64
N CYS A 106 4.69 -5.74 -5.94
CA CYS A 106 4.15 -5.94 -7.29
C CYS A 106 2.67 -5.52 -7.33
N ILE A 107 2.41 -4.28 -7.69
CA ILE A 107 1.06 -3.71 -7.86
C ILE A 107 1.03 -2.86 -9.13
N SER A 108 -0.12 -2.83 -9.81
CA SER A 108 -0.32 -2.19 -11.11
C SER A 108 0.15 -0.73 -11.15
N ILE A 109 -0.11 0.06 -10.10
CA ILE A 109 0.32 1.46 -9.99
C ILE A 109 1.84 1.65 -10.11
N LEU A 110 2.65 0.61 -9.82
CA LEU A 110 4.11 0.64 -9.94
C LEU A 110 4.61 0.06 -11.28
N HIS A 111 3.71 -0.42 -12.15
CA HIS A 111 4.07 -0.90 -13.48
C HIS A 111 4.18 0.25 -14.47
N ALA A 112 5.06 0.09 -15.46
CA ALA A 112 5.31 1.10 -16.48
C ALA A 112 4.02 1.54 -17.19
N PRO A 113 3.92 2.83 -17.59
CA PRO A 113 2.76 3.37 -18.28
C PRO A 113 2.54 2.66 -19.63
N GLY A 114 1.29 2.66 -20.10
CA GLY A 114 0.88 2.08 -21.38
C GLY A 114 0.05 0.82 -21.23
N ASP A 115 -0.16 0.11 -22.33
CA ASP A 115 -0.94 -1.12 -22.34
C ASP A 115 -0.15 -2.27 -21.71
N ASP A 116 -0.81 -3.08 -20.88
CA ASP A 116 -0.20 -4.27 -20.29
C ASP A 116 0.08 -5.30 -21.41
N PRO A 117 1.34 -5.75 -21.61
CA PRO A 117 1.66 -6.74 -22.63
C PRO A 117 0.90 -8.06 -22.46
N ASN A 118 0.45 -8.36 -21.24
CA ASN A 118 -0.26 -9.59 -20.90
C ASN A 118 -1.79 -9.42 -20.82
N GLY A 119 -2.29 -8.17 -20.88
CA GLY A 119 -3.71 -7.84 -20.85
C GLY A 119 -4.41 -8.06 -19.50
N TYR A 120 -3.67 -8.20 -18.40
CA TYR A 120 -4.25 -8.40 -17.06
C TYR A 120 -4.64 -7.09 -16.37
N GLU A 121 -4.07 -5.96 -16.81
CA GLU A 121 -4.25 -4.67 -16.15
C GLU A 121 -4.74 -3.60 -17.13
N LEU A 122 -5.62 -2.72 -16.65
CA LEU A 122 -6.05 -1.56 -17.43
C LEU A 122 -4.93 -0.51 -17.44
N ALA A 123 -4.74 0.20 -18.56
CA ALA A 123 -3.79 1.30 -18.63
C ALA A 123 -4.05 2.40 -17.56
N SER A 124 -5.30 2.55 -17.11
CA SER A 124 -5.70 3.47 -16.02
C SER A 124 -5.29 3.01 -14.63
N GLU A 125 -4.98 1.73 -14.45
CA GLU A 125 -4.50 1.15 -13.18
C GLU A 125 -2.97 1.17 -13.09
N ARG A 126 -2.29 1.42 -14.21
CA ARG A 126 -0.82 1.48 -14.31
C ARG A 126 -0.29 2.87 -13.98
N TRP A 127 1.03 3.00 -13.87
CA TRP A 127 1.66 4.26 -13.55
C TRP A 127 1.23 5.38 -14.49
N SER A 128 0.98 6.55 -13.92
CA SER A 128 0.74 7.80 -14.59
C SER A 128 1.39 8.90 -13.75
N PRO A 129 1.98 9.95 -14.36
CA PRO A 129 2.62 11.05 -13.63
C PRO A 129 1.70 11.81 -12.65
N VAL A 130 0.39 11.55 -12.67
CA VAL A 130 -0.59 12.11 -11.71
C VAL A 130 -0.54 11.42 -10.35
N HIS A 131 0.07 10.23 -10.26
CA HIS A 131 0.20 9.51 -8.99
C HIS A 131 1.27 10.14 -8.10
N THR A 132 0.95 10.20 -6.82
CA THR A 132 1.82 10.71 -5.76
C THR A 132 2.28 9.58 -4.85
N VAL A 133 3.28 9.87 -4.01
CA VAL A 133 3.73 8.95 -2.94
C VAL A 133 2.55 8.52 -2.07
N GLU A 134 1.65 9.43 -1.72
CA GLU A 134 0.42 9.13 -0.98
C GLU A 134 -0.44 8.09 -1.70
N THR A 135 -0.70 8.25 -3.00
CA THR A 135 -1.51 7.28 -3.77
C THR A 135 -0.84 5.90 -3.86
N ILE A 136 0.49 5.84 -3.89
CA ILE A 136 1.24 4.57 -3.83
C ILE A 136 1.06 3.91 -2.45
N LEU A 137 1.21 4.66 -1.36
CA LEU A 137 1.05 4.13 0.00
C LEU A 137 -0.38 3.64 0.26
N LEU A 138 -1.39 4.38 -0.22
CA LEU A 138 -2.79 3.96 -0.20
C LEU A 138 -2.97 2.61 -0.91
N SER A 139 -2.36 2.46 -2.09
CA SER A 139 -2.45 1.23 -2.88
C SER A 139 -1.76 0.05 -2.17
N ILE A 140 -0.63 0.28 -1.50
CA ILE A 140 0.06 -0.74 -0.69
C ILE A 140 -0.82 -1.15 0.50
N ILE A 141 -1.42 -0.20 1.20
CA ILE A 141 -2.34 -0.47 2.32
C ILE A 141 -3.54 -1.29 1.86
N ALA A 142 -4.13 -0.92 0.72
CA ALA A 142 -5.24 -1.66 0.12
C ALA A 142 -4.82 -3.09 -0.26
N MET A 143 -3.65 -3.24 -0.89
CA MET A 143 -3.08 -4.53 -1.27
C MET A 143 -2.84 -5.44 -0.05
N LEU A 144 -2.28 -4.93 1.05
CA LEU A 144 -2.08 -5.70 2.29
C LEU A 144 -3.42 -6.15 2.91
N SER A 145 -4.49 -5.40 2.66
CA SER A 145 -5.83 -5.70 3.15
C SER A 145 -6.55 -6.74 2.30
N SER A 146 -6.37 -6.65 0.97
CA SER A 146 -7.00 -7.52 -0.02
C SER A 146 -5.96 -7.91 -1.08
N PRO A 147 -5.23 -9.03 -0.88
CA PRO A 147 -4.26 -9.52 -1.84
C PRO A 147 -4.91 -9.80 -3.20
N ASN A 148 -4.21 -9.47 -4.29
CA ASN A 148 -4.58 -9.87 -5.64
C ASN A 148 -3.99 -11.25 -5.94
N ASP A 149 -4.83 -12.24 -6.21
CA ASP A 149 -4.45 -13.63 -6.48
C ASP A 149 -4.46 -14.02 -7.97
N GLU A 150 -4.85 -13.09 -8.86
CA GLU A 150 -4.84 -13.28 -10.32
C GLU A 150 -3.42 -13.25 -10.89
N SER A 151 -2.55 -12.40 -10.34
CA SER A 151 -1.14 -12.29 -10.74
C SER A 151 -0.22 -12.19 -9.51
N PRO A 152 0.04 -13.31 -8.81
CA PRO A 152 0.82 -13.31 -7.59
C PRO A 152 2.34 -13.24 -7.88
N ALA A 153 3.03 -12.33 -7.20
CA ALA A 153 4.48 -12.26 -7.14
C ALA A 153 5.11 -13.39 -6.30
N ASN A 154 4.36 -13.89 -5.32
CA ASN A 154 4.74 -15.03 -4.49
C ASN A 154 3.67 -16.11 -4.59
N ILE A 155 3.95 -17.11 -5.42
CA ILE A 155 3.05 -18.22 -5.74
C ILE A 155 2.75 -19.05 -4.50
N ASP A 156 3.72 -19.27 -3.62
CA ASP A 156 3.53 -20.05 -2.39
C ASP A 156 2.61 -19.33 -1.41
N ALA A 157 2.81 -18.03 -1.21
CA ALA A 157 1.92 -17.21 -0.39
C ALA A 157 0.50 -17.14 -0.97
N ALA A 158 0.36 -17.05 -2.30
CA ALA A 158 -0.93 -17.06 -2.98
C ALA A 158 -1.64 -18.42 -2.87
N LYS A 159 -0.88 -19.52 -2.97
CA LYS A 159 -1.42 -20.87 -2.77
C LYS A 159 -1.93 -21.05 -1.34
N GLU A 160 -1.13 -20.68 -0.33
CA GLU A 160 -1.56 -20.74 1.07
C GLU A 160 -2.73 -19.80 1.36
N TRP A 161 -2.79 -18.63 0.72
CA TRP A 161 -3.92 -17.72 0.82
C TRP A 161 -5.24 -18.36 0.37
N ARG A 162 -5.22 -19.12 -0.73
CA ARG A 162 -6.38 -19.80 -1.32
C ARG A 162 -6.72 -21.12 -0.63
N ASP A 163 -5.73 -21.98 -0.45
CA ASP A 163 -5.92 -23.38 -0.08
C ASP A 163 -5.82 -23.61 1.44
N SER A 164 -5.04 -22.80 2.15
CA SER A 164 -4.68 -23.01 3.56
C SER A 164 -4.68 -21.71 4.36
N ARG A 165 -5.84 -21.05 4.43
CA ARG A 165 -5.99 -19.72 5.04
C ARG A 165 -5.49 -19.63 6.49
N ASP A 166 -5.64 -20.70 7.27
CA ASP A 166 -5.16 -20.75 8.66
C ASP A 166 -3.62 -20.79 8.74
N ASP A 167 -2.96 -21.50 7.82
CA ASP A 167 -1.48 -21.55 7.75
C ASP A 167 -0.91 -20.20 7.35
N PHE A 168 -1.55 -19.57 6.35
CA PHE A 168 -1.23 -18.20 5.94
C PHE A 168 -1.33 -17.24 7.15
N LYS A 169 -2.47 -17.27 7.86
CA LYS A 169 -2.68 -16.46 9.07
C LYS A 169 -1.59 -16.69 10.12
N ARG A 170 -1.28 -17.96 10.43
CA ARG A 170 -0.25 -18.31 11.42
C ARG A 170 1.13 -17.76 11.05
N LYS A 171 1.51 -17.78 9.77
CA LYS A 171 2.79 -17.21 9.31
C LYS A 171 2.79 -15.69 9.42
N VAL A 172 1.74 -15.02 8.94
CA VAL A 172 1.67 -13.56 8.98
C VAL A 172 1.63 -13.05 10.43
N SER A 173 0.87 -13.68 11.32
CA SER A 173 0.87 -13.30 12.75
C SER A 173 2.25 -13.42 13.40
N ARG A 174 3.05 -14.42 13.00
CA ARG A 174 4.43 -14.55 13.47
C ARG A 174 5.31 -13.40 12.98
N ILE A 175 5.16 -13.02 11.72
CA ILE A 175 5.89 -11.90 11.11
C ILE A 175 5.50 -10.59 11.81
N VAL A 176 4.21 -10.35 12.02
CA VAL A 176 3.70 -9.18 12.77
C VAL A 176 4.35 -9.11 14.13
N ARG A 177 4.35 -10.20 14.91
CA ARG A 177 4.97 -10.21 16.24
C ARG A 177 6.46 -9.89 16.19
N ARG A 178 7.21 -10.48 15.25
CA ARG A 178 8.64 -10.20 15.08
C ARG A 178 8.90 -8.76 14.67
N SER A 179 8.02 -8.17 13.87
CA SER A 179 8.12 -6.78 13.47
C SER A 179 7.98 -5.81 14.65
N GLN A 180 7.17 -6.17 15.65
CA GLN A 180 7.00 -5.40 16.89
C GLN A 180 8.21 -5.49 17.81
N GLU A 181 8.94 -6.62 17.80
CA GLU A 181 10.16 -6.82 18.61
C GLU A 181 11.37 -6.07 18.03
N ALA A 182 11.34 -5.74 16.73
CA ALA A 182 12.42 -5.06 16.02
C ALA A 182 12.31 -3.52 16.04
N PHE A 183 11.26 -2.98 16.69
CA PHE A 183 10.98 -1.55 16.85
C PHE A 183 11.12 -1.16 18.32
#